data_AF-A0A925MF97-F1
#
_entry.id   AF-A0A925MF97-F1
#
_cell.length_a   1.000
_cell.length_b   1.000
_cell.length_c   1.000
_cell.angle_alpha   90.00
_cell.angle_beta   90.00
_cell.angle_gamma   90.00
#
_symmetry.space_group_name_H-M   'P 1'
#
loop_
_entity.id
_entity.type
_entity.pdbx_description
1 polymer ?
#
loop_
_entity_poly.entity_id
_entity_poly.type
_entity_poly.pdbx_seq_one_letter_code
_entity_poly.pdbx_strand_id
1 'polypeptide(L)'
;MHRADDGGHDASNVCLLCSSCHQAHHAGTLMIRGTATELEVRRPAGEGRYADAGAHVGVCAAQATSDGLDAPLREEAEQAVTQLGWKPAIARAAVSSAIAATAPATLERLICEALRRCLSLQRGV
;
A
#
# COMPACT_ATOMS: atom_id res chain seq x y z
N MET A 1 9.97 -15.28 7.71
CA MET A 1 9.95 -14.84 9.11
C MET A 1 10.31 -16.04 9.96
N HIS A 2 11.56 -16.09 10.41
CA HIS A 2 12.09 -17.21 11.19
C HIS A 2 11.67 -16.99 12.65
N ARG A 3 11.00 -17.96 13.27
CA ARG A 3 10.37 -17.84 14.61
C ARG A 3 11.38 -17.66 15.76
N ALA A 4 12.67 -17.75 15.48
CA ALA A 4 13.75 -17.57 16.45
C ALA A 4 14.09 -16.08 16.70
N ASP A 5 13.65 -15.17 15.83
CA ASP A 5 14.00 -13.73 15.89
C ASP A 5 12.84 -12.86 16.44
N ASP A 6 11.86 -13.45 17.12
CA ASP A 6 10.61 -12.78 17.53
C ASP A 6 10.90 -11.64 18.53
N GLY A 7 11.22 -10.47 17.99
CA GLY A 7 11.44 -9.26 18.77
C GLY A 7 10.15 -8.86 19.48
N GLY A 8 10.25 -8.48 20.75
CA GLY A 8 9.07 -8.10 21.53
C GLY A 8 8.31 -6.92 20.91
N HIS A 9 6.99 -6.87 21.07
CA HIS A 9 6.15 -5.73 20.68
C HIS A 9 6.24 -4.58 21.70
N ASP A 10 7.46 -4.21 22.10
CA ASP A 10 7.71 -3.04 22.94
C ASP A 10 7.88 -1.79 22.05
N ALA A 11 7.59 -0.61 22.61
CA ALA A 11 7.75 0.66 21.89
C ALA A 11 9.20 0.87 21.40
N SER A 12 10.20 0.33 22.11
CA SER A 12 11.60 0.35 21.69
C SER A 12 11.89 -0.45 20.42
N ASN A 13 10.98 -1.30 19.95
CA ASN A 13 11.13 -2.11 18.74
C ASN A 13 10.27 -1.60 17.57
N VAL A 14 9.57 -0.46 17.73
CA VAL A 14 8.69 0.11 16.71
C VAL A 14 9.27 1.40 16.15
N CYS A 15 9.33 1.52 14.81
CA CYS A 15 9.66 2.75 14.12
C CYS A 15 8.56 3.11 13.12
N LEU A 16 8.26 4.41 12.98
CA LEU A 16 7.33 4.92 11.98
C LEU A 16 8.10 5.27 10.70
N LEU A 17 7.68 4.68 9.58
CA LEU A 17 8.30 4.88 8.27
C LEU A 17 7.28 5.46 7.30
N CYS A 18 7.72 6.37 6.42
CA CYS A 18 6.92 6.73 5.26
C CYS A 18 6.83 5.55 4.28
N SER A 19 5.83 5.56 3.40
CA SER A 19 5.59 4.47 2.42
C SER A 19 6.84 4.14 1.59
N SER A 20 7.63 5.15 1.21
CA SER A 20 8.88 4.95 0.46
C SER A 20 9.94 4.17 1.25
N CYS A 21 10.15 4.53 2.53
CA CYS A 21 11.10 3.83 3.40
C CYS A 21 10.62 2.42 3.76
N HIS A 22 9.31 2.25 3.98
CA HIS A 22 8.70 0.94 4.23
C HIS A 22 8.87 0.00 3.02
N GLN A 23 8.59 0.49 1.81
CA GLN A 23 8.79 -0.28 0.58
C GLN A 23 10.27 -0.63 0.35
N ALA A 24 11.18 0.33 0.55
CA ALA A 24 12.61 0.08 0.42
C ALA A 24 13.12 -0.98 1.41
N HIS A 25 12.55 -1.02 2.63
CA HIS A 25 12.87 -2.04 3.62
C HIS A 25 12.40 -3.43 3.18
N HIS A 26 11.16 -3.55 2.71
CA HIS A 26 10.66 -4.81 2.14
C HIS A 26 11.44 -5.28 0.90
N ALA A 27 11.93 -4.33 0.08
CA ALA A 27 12.74 -4.63 -1.09
C ALA A 27 14.21 -4.97 -0.77
N GLY A 28 14.64 -4.88 0.50
CA GLY A 28 16.03 -5.12 0.91
C GLY A 28 17.03 -4.04 0.48
N THR A 29 16.56 -2.91 -0.06
CA THR A 29 17.40 -1.77 -0.48
C THR A 29 17.59 -0.75 0.65
N LEU A 30 16.85 -0.92 1.74
CA LEU A 30 17.02 -0.22 3.00
C LEU A 30 17.10 -1.25 4.12
N MET A 31 18.12 -1.14 4.96
CA MET A 31 18.28 -1.93 6.17
C MET A 31 18.02 -1.02 7.38
N ILE A 32 17.18 -1.48 8.29
CA ILE A 32 16.86 -0.80 9.55
C ILE A 32 17.21 -1.76 10.68
N ARG A 33 17.99 -1.29 11.66
CA ARG A 33 18.45 -2.06 12.82
C ARG A 33 18.44 -1.20 14.08
N GLY A 34 18.66 -1.85 15.23
CA GLY A 34 18.76 -1.19 16.53
C GLY A 34 17.40 -1.04 17.22
N THR A 35 17.33 -0.11 18.16
CA THR A 35 16.10 0.23 18.90
C THR A 35 15.53 1.55 18.38
N ALA A 36 14.32 1.91 18.80
CA ALA A 36 13.68 3.17 18.46
C ALA A 36 14.54 4.39 18.87
N THR A 37 15.35 4.28 19.93
CA THR A 37 16.27 5.33 20.40
C THR A 37 17.66 5.26 19.76
N GLU A 38 18.05 4.10 19.24
CA GLU A 38 19.37 3.85 18.65
C GLU A 38 19.20 3.24 17.25
N LEU A 39 18.46 3.95 16.40
CA LEU A 39 18.07 3.45 15.10
C LEU A 39 19.23 3.58 14.10
N GLU A 40 19.65 2.46 13.51
CA GLU A 40 20.64 2.43 12.45
C GLU A 40 19.95 2.21 11.10
N VAL A 41 20.15 3.16 10.18
CA VAL A 41 19.61 3.09 8.81
C VAL A 41 20.75 2.98 7.83
N ARG A 42 20.82 1.86 7.12
CA ARG A 42 21.85 1.61 6.11
C ARG A 42 21.21 1.31 4.76
N ARG A 43 21.64 2.03 3.72
CA ARG A 43 21.39 1.64 2.33
C ARG A 43 22.62 0.89 1.83
N PRO A 44 22.52 -0.39 1.45
CA PRO A 44 23.65 -1.11 0.85
C PRO A 44 24.10 -0.32 -0.38
N ALA A 45 25.40 -0.03 -0.47
CA ALA A 45 25.96 0.64 -1.64
C ALA A 45 25.92 -0.32 -2.84
N GLY A 46 24.82 -0.29 -3.57
CA GLY A 46 24.75 -0.67 -4.97
C GLY A 46 24.49 0.63 -5.74
N GLU A 47 25.47 1.01 -6.55
CA GLU A 47 25.48 2.10 -7.55
C GLU A 47 24.39 3.17 -7.38
N GLY A 48 24.83 4.31 -6.85
CA GLY A 48 24.00 5.47 -6.59
C GLY A 48 23.15 5.86 -7.79
N ARG A 49 21.84 5.89 -7.57
CA ARG A 49 20.98 6.92 -8.17
C ARG A 49 20.73 7.99 -7.12
N TYR A 50 21.73 8.82 -6.88
CA TYR A 50 21.45 10.23 -6.59
C TYR A 50 21.22 10.89 -7.94
N ALA A 51 19.99 10.82 -8.44
CA ALA A 51 19.56 11.59 -9.58
C ALA A 51 18.32 12.40 -9.17
N ASP A 52 18.60 13.68 -8.99
CA ASP A 52 17.73 14.85 -9.06
C ASP A 52 16.82 15.19 -7.88
N ALA A 53 17.10 16.36 -7.33
CA ALA A 53 16.27 17.10 -6.40
C ALA A 53 15.00 17.55 -7.13
N GLY A 54 13.83 17.02 -6.76
CA GLY A 54 12.62 17.46 -7.46
C GLY A 54 11.28 16.90 -7.01
N ALA A 55 11.05 16.65 -5.72
CA ALA A 55 9.71 16.67 -5.11
C ALA A 55 9.85 16.45 -3.60
N HIS A 56 10.18 17.52 -2.88
CA HIS A 56 10.02 17.54 -1.43
C HIS A 56 8.52 17.41 -1.09
N VAL A 57 8.24 16.73 0.02
CA VAL A 57 6.92 16.47 0.59
C VAL A 57 6.00 17.69 0.43
N GLY A 58 4.93 17.58 -0.36
CA GLY A 58 3.89 18.61 -0.43
C GLY A 58 3.51 19.19 -1.80
N VAL A 59 3.81 18.56 -2.94
CA VAL A 59 3.03 18.87 -4.16
C VAL A 59 1.68 18.17 -4.02
N CYS A 60 0.72 18.88 -3.43
CA CYS A 60 -0.68 18.65 -3.75
C CYS A 60 -0.82 19.02 -5.23
N ALA A 61 -0.69 18.05 -6.12
CA ALA A 61 -1.10 18.24 -7.49
C ALA A 61 -2.60 18.53 -7.45
N ALA A 62 -2.95 19.81 -7.55
CA ALA A 62 -4.30 20.23 -7.88
C ALA A 62 -4.61 19.68 -9.28
N GLN A 63 -5.05 18.44 -9.34
CA GLN A 63 -5.75 17.88 -10.49
C GLN A 63 -7.15 17.50 -10.04
N ALA A 64 -7.91 18.54 -9.71
CA ALA A 64 -9.34 18.53 -9.86
C ALA A 64 -9.65 18.58 -11.36
N THR A 65 -9.81 17.41 -11.98
CA THR A 65 -10.77 17.25 -13.07
C THR A 65 -11.69 16.10 -12.66
N SER A 66 -12.99 16.40 -12.58
CA SER A 66 -14.04 15.53 -12.05
C SER A 66 -14.29 14.24 -12.87
N ASP A 67 -13.52 13.99 -13.93
CA ASP A 67 -13.57 12.77 -14.75
C ASP A 67 -12.39 11.81 -14.51
N GLY A 68 -11.40 12.19 -13.69
CA GLY A 68 -10.16 11.42 -13.47
C GLY A 68 -9.96 10.82 -12.08
N LEU A 69 -10.86 11.12 -11.12
CA LEU A 69 -10.72 10.73 -9.70
C LEU A 69 -10.89 9.22 -9.46
N ASP A 70 -11.48 8.50 -10.42
CA ASP A 70 -11.72 7.06 -10.29
C ASP A 70 -10.45 6.22 -10.46
N ALA A 71 -9.44 6.71 -11.18
CA ALA A 71 -8.21 5.96 -11.41
C ALA A 71 -7.38 5.75 -10.13
N PRO A 72 -7.04 6.80 -9.34
CA PRO A 72 -6.32 6.60 -8.09
C PRO A 72 -7.16 5.83 -7.05
N LEU A 73 -8.47 6.09 -6.96
CA LEU A 73 -9.39 5.36 -6.07
C LEU A 73 -9.50 3.87 -6.42
N ARG A 74 -9.46 3.54 -7.73
CA ARG A 74 -9.45 2.16 -8.21
C ARG A 74 -8.17 1.44 -7.80
N GLU A 75 -7.02 2.05 -8.04
CA GLU A 75 -5.72 1.46 -7.69
C GLU A 75 -5.60 1.21 -6.19
N GLU A 76 -6.03 2.18 -5.38
CA GLU A 76 -6.03 2.07 -3.92
C GLU A 76 -6.99 0.97 -3.42
N ALA A 77 -8.20 0.89 -4.00
CA ALA A 77 -9.16 -0.18 -3.68
C ALA A 77 -8.64 -1.57 -4.09
N GLU A 78 -8.02 -1.71 -5.27
CA GLU A 78 -7.41 -2.97 -5.74
C GLU A 78 -6.30 -3.44 -4.81
N GLN A 79 -5.44 -2.53 -4.36
CA GLN A 79 -4.36 -2.82 -3.41
C GLN A 79 -4.93 -3.25 -2.05
N ALA A 80 -5.92 -2.51 -1.51
CA ALA A 80 -6.54 -2.84 -0.24
C ALA A 80 -7.19 -4.23 -0.26
N VAL A 81 -7.96 -4.55 -1.31
CA VAL A 81 -8.61 -5.87 -1.44
C VAL A 81 -7.56 -6.99 -1.62
N THR A 82 -6.46 -6.73 -2.31
CA THR A 82 -5.35 -7.69 -2.44
C THR A 82 -4.63 -7.92 -1.11
N GLN A 83 -4.39 -6.86 -0.32
CA GLN A 83 -3.80 -6.95 1.02
C GLN A 83 -4.69 -7.74 2.00
N LEU A 84 -6.00 -7.79 1.77
CA LEU A 84 -6.95 -8.62 2.50
C LEU A 84 -6.93 -10.11 2.08
N GLY A 85 -6.03 -10.50 1.17
CA GLY A 85 -5.77 -11.90 0.80
C GLY A 85 -6.46 -12.38 -0.49
N TRP A 86 -7.11 -11.49 -1.24
CA TRP A 86 -7.71 -11.85 -2.52
C TRP A 86 -6.67 -11.88 -3.65
N LYS A 87 -6.81 -12.82 -4.58
CA LYS A 87 -5.94 -12.90 -5.77
C LYS A 87 -6.08 -11.60 -6.59
N PRO A 88 -4.99 -11.03 -7.13
CA PRO A 88 -5.03 -9.75 -7.86
C PRO A 88 -6.05 -9.70 -9.01
N ALA A 89 -6.20 -10.80 -9.75
CA ALA A 89 -7.18 -10.89 -10.83
C ALA A 89 -8.63 -10.77 -10.34
N ILE A 90 -8.95 -11.35 -9.17
CA ILE A 90 -10.28 -11.28 -8.55
C ILE A 90 -10.52 -9.88 -7.99
N ALA A 91 -9.52 -9.31 -7.32
CA ALA A 91 -9.60 -7.94 -6.78
C ALA A 91 -9.91 -6.92 -7.88
N ARG A 92 -9.16 -6.95 -9.00
CA ARG A 92 -9.39 -6.07 -10.15
C ARG A 92 -10.78 -6.21 -10.76
N ALA A 93 -11.23 -7.45 -10.98
CA ALA A 93 -12.56 -7.72 -11.54
C ALA A 93 -13.69 -7.21 -10.62
N ALA A 94 -13.54 -7.41 -9.30
CA ALA A 94 -14.50 -6.98 -8.30
C ALA A 94 -14.57 -5.45 -8.16
N VAL A 95 -13.42 -4.76 -8.15
CA VAL A 95 -13.34 -3.29 -8.07
C VAL A 95 -13.89 -2.64 -9.34
N SER A 96 -13.52 -3.15 -10.53
CA SER A 96 -14.08 -2.68 -11.80
C SER A 96 -15.61 -2.80 -11.84
N SER A 97 -16.14 -3.92 -11.37
CA SER A 97 -17.58 -4.15 -11.26
C SER A 97 -18.26 -3.28 -10.20
N ALA A 98 -17.57 -2.93 -9.11
CA ALA A 98 -18.08 -2.04 -8.06
C ALA A 98 -18.14 -0.58 -8.54
N ILE A 99 -17.13 -0.12 -9.29
CA ILE A 99 -17.10 1.21 -9.91
C ILE A 99 -18.26 1.35 -10.90
N ALA A 100 -18.48 0.36 -11.77
CA ALA A 100 -19.58 0.39 -12.73
C ALA A 100 -20.98 0.43 -12.07
N ALA A 101 -21.10 -0.07 -10.84
CA ALA A 101 -22.38 -0.18 -10.12
C ALA A 101 -22.64 0.97 -9.12
N THR A 102 -21.67 1.86 -8.87
CA THR A 102 -21.74 2.79 -7.74
C THR A 102 -21.33 4.20 -8.14
N ALA A 103 -22.14 5.21 -7.80
CA ALA A 103 -21.79 6.62 -7.89
C ALA A 103 -22.15 7.38 -6.59
N PRO A 104 -21.48 8.51 -6.27
CA PRO A 104 -20.04 8.74 -6.33
C PRO A 104 -19.31 7.92 -5.26
N ALA A 105 -18.12 7.43 -5.63
CA ALA A 105 -17.42 6.38 -4.92
C ALA A 105 -16.43 6.94 -3.89
N THR A 106 -16.70 6.73 -2.60
CA THR A 106 -15.64 6.81 -1.59
C THR A 106 -14.84 5.50 -1.60
N LEU A 107 -13.56 5.57 -1.24
CA LEU A 107 -12.67 4.39 -1.17
C LEU A 107 -13.27 3.27 -0.32
N GLU A 108 -13.76 3.59 0.88
CA GLU A 108 -14.37 2.62 1.80
C GLU A 108 -15.58 1.92 1.15
N ARG A 109 -16.41 2.67 0.43
CA ARG A 109 -17.60 2.12 -0.24
C ARG A 109 -17.20 1.21 -1.39
N LEU A 110 -16.14 1.54 -2.14
CA LEU A 110 -15.58 0.66 -3.16
C LEU A 110 -15.03 -0.64 -2.57
N ILE A 111 -14.29 -0.56 -1.46
CA ILE A 111 -13.72 -1.74 -0.79
C ILE A 111 -14.83 -2.66 -0.29
N CYS A 112 -15.82 -2.14 0.45
CA CYS A 112 -16.93 -2.96 0.95
C CYS A 112 -17.72 -3.64 -0.19
N GLU A 113 -17.95 -2.92 -1.28
CA GLU A 113 -18.74 -3.39 -2.42
C GLU A 113 -17.95 -4.40 -3.28
N ALA A 114 -16.64 -4.23 -3.41
CA ALA A 114 -15.75 -5.23 -4.00
C ALA A 114 -15.71 -6.51 -3.15
N LEU A 115 -15.60 -6.40 -1.83
CA LEU A 115 -15.58 -7.56 -0.93
C LEU A 115 -16.88 -8.38 -0.99
N ARG A 116 -18.05 -7.72 -1.08
CA ARG A 116 -19.34 -8.42 -1.29
C ARG A 116 -19.34 -9.25 -2.57
N ARG A 117 -18.77 -8.73 -3.66
CA ARG A 117 -18.65 -9.45 -4.94
C ARG A 117 -17.67 -10.61 -4.88
N CYS A 118 -16.53 -10.40 -4.22
CA CYS A 118 -15.55 -11.46 -3.98
C CYS A 118 -16.17 -12.65 -3.24
N LEU A 119 -16.98 -12.38 -2.20
CA LEU A 119 -17.70 -13.40 -1.45
C LEU A 119 -18.81 -14.08 -2.28
N SER A 120 -19.55 -13.34 -3.11
CA SER A 120 -20.55 -13.97 -3.99
C SER A 120 -19.93 -14.91 -5.01
N LEU A 121 -18.73 -14.59 -5.53
CA LEU A 121 -17.98 -15.46 -6.45
C LEU A 121 -17.47 -16.73 -5.77
N GLN A 122 -17.12 -16.68 -4.48
CA GLN A 122 -16.70 -17.88 -3.73
C GLN A 122 -17.87 -18.80 -3.37
N ARG A 123 -19.09 -18.27 -3.21
CA ARG A 123 -20.28 -19.04 -2.80
C ARG A 123 -21.10 -19.61 -3.98
N GLY A 124 -20.77 -19.22 -5.20
CA GLY A 124 -21.42 -19.69 -6.43
C GLY A 124 -20.68 -20.81 -7.16
N VAL A 125 -19.64 -21.39 -6.54
CA VAL A 125 -18.90 -22.59 -6.96
C VAL A 125 -19.25 -23.73 -6.02
#